data_AF-A0A535NS62-F1
#
_entry.id   AF-A0A535NS62-F1
#
_cell.length_a   1.000
_cell.length_b   1.000
_cell.length_c   1.000
_cell.angle_alpha   90.00
_cell.angle_beta   90.00
_cell.angle_gamma   90.00
#
_symmetry.space_group_name_H-M   'P 1'
#
loop_
_entity.id
_entity.type
_entity.pdbx_description
1 polymer ?
#
loop_
_entity_poly.entity_id
_entity_poly.type
_entity_poly.pdbx_seq_one_letter_code
_entity_poly.pdbx_strand_id
1 'polypeptide(L)'
;MTSIRIPARIMLGVAAVSMAACGGTAAPGPGASSGTTLIHTVSMKVGDKTETVLKNKKGLTLYYFTPDTAATAACTGGCATTWPPLLASSGSPTSDPVLPGHLSVLDGANGKQVLYNGHPLYTYSKDGDSGDAYGQGIAGKWFAATPELAAASPSPSASASGYNY
;
A
#
# COMPACT_ATOMS: atom_id res chain seq x y z
N MET A 1 -0.63 -53.07 23.49
CA MET A 1 0.76 -53.58 23.51
C MET A 1 1.48 -52.77 22.42
N THR A 2 2.31 -51.76 22.68
CA THR A 2 3.42 -51.66 23.62
C THR A 2 3.63 -50.20 24.00
N SER A 3 3.80 -50.01 25.31
CA SER A 3 4.11 -48.76 26.01
C SER A 3 5.57 -48.39 25.79
N ILE A 4 5.90 -47.11 25.60
CA ILE A 4 7.26 -46.60 25.78
C ILE A 4 7.26 -45.42 26.75
N ARG A 5 8.08 -45.60 27.78
CA ARG A 5 8.24 -44.75 28.96
C ARG A 5 9.45 -43.82 28.78
N ILE A 6 9.29 -42.62 29.35
CA ILE A 6 10.21 -41.56 29.82
C ILE A 6 11.70 -41.95 30.00
N PRO A 7 12.65 -40.99 29.93
CA PRO A 7 13.04 -40.35 31.20
C PRO A 7 13.26 -38.83 31.14
N ALA A 8 12.78 -38.18 32.19
CA ALA A 8 13.14 -36.84 32.60
C ALA A 8 14.61 -36.80 33.01
N ARG A 9 15.31 -35.70 32.68
CA ARG A 9 16.59 -35.35 33.29
C ARG A 9 16.51 -33.96 33.88
N ILE A 10 16.38 -33.96 35.20
CA ILE A 10 16.72 -32.86 36.09
C ILE A 10 18.25 -32.74 36.08
N MET A 11 18.78 -31.54 35.79
CA MET A 11 20.07 -31.13 36.34
C MET A 11 20.00 -29.69 36.85
N LEU A 12 20.11 -29.61 38.17
CA LEU A 12 20.74 -28.61 39.03
C LEU A 12 21.30 -27.35 38.36
N GLY A 13 20.87 -26.21 38.91
CA GLY A 13 21.39 -24.90 38.56
C GLY A 13 22.78 -24.61 39.10
N VAL A 14 23.41 -23.62 38.45
CA VAL A 14 24.47 -22.79 39.03
C VAL A 14 24.10 -21.35 38.69
N ALA A 15 23.90 -20.54 39.74
CA ALA A 15 23.77 -19.10 39.63
C ALA A 15 25.17 -18.49 39.50
N ALA A 16 25.38 -17.68 38.47
CA ALA A 16 26.48 -16.73 38.41
C ALA A 16 25.91 -15.39 37.90
N VAL A 17 26.00 -14.38 38.75
CA VAL A 17 25.66 -12.98 38.48
C VAL A 17 26.82 -12.36 37.69
N SER A 18 26.53 -11.74 36.55
CA SER A 18 27.43 -10.78 35.89
C SER A 18 26.60 -9.59 35.40
N MET A 19 26.92 -8.41 35.93
CA MET A 19 26.44 -7.11 35.46
C MET A 19 27.34 -6.59 34.32
N ALA A 20 26.75 -5.69 33.53
CA ALA A 20 27.39 -4.76 32.59
C ALA A 20 27.81 -5.33 31.21
N ALA A 21 27.09 -4.95 30.16
CA ALA A 21 27.47 -3.79 29.33
C ALA A 21 26.55 -3.71 28.10
N CYS A 22 26.12 -2.49 27.78
CA CYS A 22 25.45 -2.13 26.54
C CYS A 22 26.33 -2.47 25.32
N GLY A 23 25.73 -3.14 24.32
CA GLY A 23 26.41 -3.51 23.08
C GLY A 23 25.42 -4.01 22.05
N GLY A 24 24.47 -3.17 21.66
CA GLY A 24 23.55 -3.46 20.57
C GLY A 24 24.31 -3.42 19.25
N THR A 25 24.79 -4.58 18.79
CA THR A 25 25.13 -4.76 17.38
C THR A 25 23.83 -5.13 16.65
N ALA A 26 23.08 -4.10 16.26
CA ALA A 26 22.03 -4.28 15.27
C ALA A 26 22.69 -4.81 13.99
N ALA A 27 22.38 -6.06 13.64
CA ALA A 27 22.72 -6.59 12.33
C ALA A 27 22.13 -5.66 11.26
N PRO A 28 22.87 -5.32 10.17
CA PRO A 28 22.25 -4.64 9.04
C PRO A 28 21.15 -5.56 8.50
N GLY A 29 19.89 -5.18 8.72
CA GLY A 29 18.76 -5.78 8.03
C GLY A 29 18.96 -5.67 6.52
N PRO A 30 18.38 -6.59 5.73
CA PRO A 30 18.54 -6.57 4.28
C PRO A 30 18.19 -5.16 3.78
N GLY A 31 19.17 -4.51 3.13
CA GLY A 31 19.06 -3.13 2.68
C GLY A 31 17.74 -2.93 1.96
N ALA A 32 16.90 -2.05 2.50
CA ALA A 32 15.73 -1.54 1.79
C ALA A 32 16.25 -1.03 0.45
N SER A 33 15.91 -1.74 -0.63
CA SER A 33 16.23 -1.30 -1.97
C SER A 33 15.61 0.08 -2.13
N SER A 34 16.45 1.12 -2.13
CA SER A 34 16.09 2.50 -2.43
C SER A 34 15.69 2.55 -3.91
N GLY A 35 14.45 2.15 -4.18
CA GLY A 35 13.85 2.22 -5.50
C GLY A 35 12.69 3.20 -5.46
N THR A 36 12.57 4.01 -6.50
CA THR A 36 11.41 4.84 -6.76
C THR A 36 10.14 3.98 -6.78
N THR A 37 9.03 4.50 -6.23
CA THR A 37 7.72 3.83 -6.35
C THR A 37 7.32 3.80 -7.83
N LEU A 38 7.26 2.60 -8.40
CA LEU A 38 6.98 2.36 -9.82
C LEU A 38 5.60 1.72 -9.99
N ILE A 39 4.83 2.27 -10.93
CA ILE A 39 3.51 1.80 -11.35
C ILE A 39 3.59 1.26 -12.79
N HIS A 40 2.96 0.11 -13.02
CA HIS A 40 2.85 -0.51 -14.33
C HIS A 40 1.39 -0.68 -14.73
N THR A 41 1.13 -1.02 -15.98
CA THR A 41 -0.21 -1.36 -16.47
C THR A 41 -0.27 -2.79 -16.99
N VAL A 42 -1.40 -3.46 -16.75
CA VAL A 42 -1.65 -4.82 -17.27
C VAL A 42 -3.11 -4.94 -17.67
N SER A 43 -3.38 -5.48 -18.87
CA SER A 43 -4.72 -5.90 -19.28
C SER A 43 -5.03 -7.26 -18.68
N MET A 44 -6.10 -7.35 -17.90
CA MET A 44 -6.51 -8.56 -17.21
C MET A 44 -8.02 -8.61 -17.03
N LYS A 45 -8.53 -9.75 -16.58
CA LYS A 45 -9.94 -9.87 -16.22
C LYS A 45 -10.19 -9.20 -14.86
N VAL A 46 -11.11 -8.24 -14.83
CA VAL A 46 -11.58 -7.52 -13.64
C VAL A 46 -13.10 -7.74 -13.56
N GLY A 47 -13.53 -8.60 -12.65
CA GLY A 47 -14.89 -9.12 -12.65
C GLY A 47 -15.17 -9.87 -13.96
N ASP A 48 -16.18 -9.44 -14.73
CA ASP A 48 -16.57 -10.07 -16.00
C ASP A 48 -15.95 -9.41 -17.24
N LYS A 49 -15.16 -8.35 -17.07
CA LYS A 49 -14.62 -7.54 -18.17
C LYS A 49 -13.11 -7.66 -18.27
N THR A 50 -12.57 -7.47 -19.48
CA THR A 50 -11.13 -7.28 -19.66
C THR A 50 -10.83 -5.79 -19.60
N GLU A 51 -10.01 -5.40 -18.64
CA GLU A 51 -9.66 -3.99 -18.41
C GLU A 51 -8.15 -3.85 -18.18
N THR A 52 -7.59 -2.72 -18.58
CA THR A 52 -6.20 -2.36 -18.27
C THR A 52 -6.17 -1.66 -16.92
N VAL A 53 -5.47 -2.26 -15.95
CA VAL A 53 -5.38 -1.74 -14.58
C VAL A 53 -3.96 -1.31 -14.22
N LEU A 54 -3.87 -0.42 -13.24
CA LEU A 54 -2.62 0.00 -12.61
C LEU A 54 -2.18 -1.05 -11.61
N LYS A 55 -0.88 -1.30 -11.55
CA LYS A 55 -0.24 -2.24 -10.62
C LYS A 55 1.00 -1.64 -10.00
N ASN A 56 1.30 -2.05 -8.78
CA ASN A 56 2.58 -1.71 -8.16
C ASN A 56 3.72 -2.61 -8.70
N LYS A 57 4.96 -2.30 -8.30
CA LYS A 57 6.16 -3.10 -8.64
C LYS A 57 6.08 -4.59 -8.26
N LYS A 58 5.23 -4.97 -7.29
CA LYS A 58 5.03 -6.36 -6.87
C LYS A 58 3.97 -7.08 -7.72
N GLY A 59 3.34 -6.40 -8.68
CA GLY A 59 2.29 -6.94 -9.52
C GLY A 59 0.89 -6.92 -8.89
N LEU A 60 0.71 -6.30 -7.72
CA LEU A 60 -0.61 -6.19 -7.08
C LEU A 60 -1.42 -5.08 -7.73
N THR A 61 -2.71 -5.34 -7.93
CA THR A 61 -3.68 -4.37 -8.45
C THR A 61 -3.81 -3.17 -7.51
N LEU A 62 -3.83 -1.98 -8.11
CA LEU A 62 -4.03 -0.73 -7.39
C LEU A 62 -5.50 -0.32 -7.47
N TYR A 63 -6.00 0.18 -6.34
CA TYR A 63 -7.39 0.57 -6.13
C TYR A 63 -7.49 2.02 -5.69
N TYR A 64 -8.64 2.62 -5.96
CA TYR A 64 -9.05 3.88 -5.36
C TYR A 64 -10.35 3.70 -4.58
N PHE A 65 -10.55 4.59 -3.60
CA PHE A 65 -11.73 4.62 -2.74
C PHE A 65 -12.58 5.84 -3.08
N THR A 66 -13.83 5.65 -3.47
CA THR A 66 -14.67 6.77 -3.95
C THR A 66 -14.92 7.90 -2.95
N PRO A 67 -14.91 7.69 -1.62
CA PRO A 67 -14.98 8.77 -0.64
C PRO A 67 -13.69 9.59 -0.47
N ASP A 68 -12.57 9.16 -1.04
CA ASP A 68 -11.32 9.91 -0.96
C ASP A 68 -11.35 11.15 -1.86
N THR A 69 -10.49 12.12 -1.53
CA THR A 69 -10.24 13.31 -2.34
C THR A 69 -8.73 13.51 -2.53
N ALA A 70 -8.36 14.42 -3.42
CA ALA A 70 -6.96 14.78 -3.62
C ALA A 70 -6.27 15.34 -2.37
N ALA A 71 -7.05 15.85 -1.40
CA ALA A 71 -6.54 16.44 -0.16
C ALA A 71 -6.68 15.50 1.05
N THR A 72 -7.45 14.41 0.95
CA THR A 72 -7.80 13.60 2.13
C THR A 72 -8.07 12.15 1.76
N ALA A 73 -7.33 11.25 2.40
CA ALA A 73 -7.61 9.82 2.44
C ALA A 73 -8.58 9.53 3.60
N ALA A 74 -9.79 9.11 3.30
CA ALA A 74 -10.79 8.65 4.26
C ALA A 74 -10.45 7.25 4.81
N CYS A 75 -9.80 6.40 4.00
CA CYS A 75 -9.34 5.09 4.46
C CYS A 75 -8.05 5.21 5.29
N THR A 76 -8.20 5.16 6.62
CA THR A 76 -7.10 5.23 7.59
C THR A 76 -7.28 4.18 8.69
N GLY A 77 -6.26 3.98 9.53
CA GLY A 77 -6.32 3.08 10.69
C GLY A 77 -6.71 1.64 10.31
N GLY A 78 -7.80 1.12 10.91
CA GLY A 78 -8.29 -0.24 10.60
C GLY A 78 -8.62 -0.46 9.13
N CYS A 79 -9.12 0.57 8.42
CA CYS A 79 -9.37 0.48 6.97
C CYS A 79 -8.07 0.21 6.21
N ALA A 80 -7.00 0.92 6.57
CA ALA A 80 -5.67 0.79 5.96
C ALA A 80 -5.00 -0.57 6.25
N THR A 81 -5.53 -1.38 7.17
CA THR A 81 -5.08 -2.78 7.35
C THR A 81 -5.64 -3.68 6.26
N THR A 82 -6.90 -3.46 5.85
CA THR A 82 -7.55 -4.20 4.76
C THR A 82 -7.16 -3.66 3.39
N TRP A 83 -6.94 -2.35 3.31
CA TRP A 83 -6.56 -1.62 2.11
C TRP A 83 -5.23 -0.89 2.35
N PRO A 84 -4.09 -1.58 2.32
CA PRO A 84 -2.81 -0.93 2.56
C PRO A 84 -2.54 0.20 1.55
N PRO A 85 -2.18 1.41 2.01
CA PRO A 85 -1.89 2.55 1.13
C PRO A 85 -0.60 2.31 0.34
N LEU A 86 -0.60 2.73 -0.93
CA LEU A 86 0.62 2.75 -1.74
C LEU A 86 1.48 3.94 -1.31
N LEU A 87 2.55 3.67 -0.58
CA LEU A 87 3.46 4.72 -0.09
C LEU A 87 4.55 5.04 -1.11
N ALA A 88 4.87 6.34 -1.21
CA ALA A 88 6.02 6.82 -1.95
C ALA A 88 7.30 6.41 -1.21
N SER A 89 8.24 5.83 -1.96
CA SER A 89 9.61 5.58 -1.50
C SER A 89 10.45 6.87 -1.60
N SER A 90 11.77 6.79 -1.49
CA SER A 90 12.65 7.93 -1.76
C SER A 90 12.49 8.41 -3.21
N GLY A 91 11.88 9.59 -3.42
CA GLY A 91 11.70 10.23 -4.73
C GLY A 91 10.24 10.33 -5.19
N SER A 92 10.04 10.94 -6.35
CA SER A 92 8.71 11.09 -6.96
C SER A 92 8.25 9.76 -7.57
N PRO A 93 6.98 9.36 -7.41
CA PRO A 93 6.45 8.15 -8.05
C PRO A 93 6.55 8.24 -9.58
N THR A 94 6.83 7.12 -10.22
CA THR A 94 6.96 7.01 -11.68
C THR A 94 6.09 5.88 -12.23
N SER A 95 5.92 5.86 -13.56
CA SER A 95 5.21 4.78 -14.26
C SER A 95 5.95 4.32 -15.50
N ASP A 96 5.80 3.03 -15.82
CA ASP A 96 6.24 2.43 -17.07
C ASP A 96 5.19 1.41 -17.57
N PRO A 97 4.49 1.67 -18.69
CA PRO A 97 4.61 2.85 -19.56
C PRO A 97 4.17 4.14 -18.86
N VAL A 98 4.53 5.29 -19.45
CA VAL A 98 4.07 6.60 -18.97
C VAL A 98 2.54 6.64 -18.99
N LEU A 99 1.94 6.87 -17.83
CA LEU A 99 0.50 7.02 -17.69
C LEU A 99 0.00 8.34 -18.31
N PRO A 100 -1.21 8.37 -18.88
CA PRO A 100 -1.79 9.60 -19.44
C PRO A 100 -2.23 10.60 -18.36
N GLY A 101 -2.47 10.14 -17.13
CA GLY A 101 -2.78 10.98 -15.98
C GLY A 101 -1.56 11.39 -15.17
N HIS A 102 -1.79 12.09 -14.07
CA HIS A 102 -0.74 12.65 -13.23
C HIS A 102 -0.53 11.84 -11.96
N LEU A 103 0.74 11.50 -11.66
CA LEU A 103 1.15 10.93 -10.38
C LEU A 103 1.59 12.04 -9.43
N SER A 104 1.08 12.01 -8.20
CA SER A 104 1.47 12.94 -7.14
C SER A 104 1.57 12.23 -5.79
N VAL A 105 1.91 12.97 -4.75
CA VAL A 105 2.01 12.47 -3.37
C VAL A 105 1.16 13.33 -2.45
N LEU A 106 0.32 12.69 -1.65
CA LEU A 106 -0.38 13.30 -0.53
C LEU A 106 0.41 13.01 0.75
N ASP A 107 0.79 14.05 1.48
CA ASP A 107 1.32 13.91 2.83
C ASP A 107 0.15 14.01 3.81
N GLY A 108 -0.22 12.89 4.44
CA GLY A 108 -1.43 12.80 5.25
C GLY A 108 -1.37 11.71 6.32
N ALA A 109 -2.54 11.29 6.81
CA ALA A 109 -2.67 10.34 7.92
C ALA A 109 -2.02 8.97 7.65
N ASN A 110 -1.90 8.57 6.39
CA ASN A 110 -1.25 7.32 5.96
C ASN A 110 0.25 7.49 5.68
N GLY A 111 0.82 8.68 5.88
CA GLY A 111 2.15 9.07 5.42
C GLY A 111 2.14 9.62 4.00
N LYS A 112 3.28 9.52 3.30
CA LYS A 112 3.44 9.98 1.91
C LYS A 112 2.78 8.99 0.94
N GLN A 113 1.48 9.13 0.72
CA GLN A 113 0.70 8.23 -0.12
C GLN A 113 0.72 8.69 -1.59
N VAL A 114 0.85 7.75 -2.52
CA VAL A 114 0.83 8.03 -3.97
C VAL A 114 -0.60 8.22 -4.44
N LEU A 115 -0.81 9.26 -5.25
CA LEU A 115 -2.08 9.58 -5.91
C LEU A 115 -1.93 9.40 -7.42
N TYR A 116 -3.00 8.92 -8.07
CA TYR A 116 -3.17 9.03 -9.53
C TYR A 116 -4.39 9.88 -9.83
N ASN A 117 -4.20 10.95 -10.59
CA ASN A 117 -5.28 11.88 -10.94
C ASN A 117 -6.06 12.37 -9.70
N GLY A 118 -5.36 12.57 -8.57
CA GLY A 118 -5.97 13.04 -7.33
C GLY A 118 -6.63 11.95 -6.48
N HIS A 119 -6.59 10.68 -6.87
CA HIS A 119 -7.11 9.56 -6.07
C HIS A 119 -5.99 8.88 -5.28
N PRO A 120 -6.07 8.80 -3.95
CA PRO A 120 -5.13 8.00 -3.15
C PRO A 120 -5.19 6.54 -3.57
N LEU A 121 -4.02 5.94 -3.80
CA LEU A 121 -3.92 4.56 -4.28
C LEU A 121 -3.69 3.59 -3.12
N TYR A 122 -4.31 2.41 -3.24
CA TYR A 122 -4.23 1.32 -2.27
C TYR A 122 -4.00 -0.02 -2.96
N THR A 123 -3.47 -0.97 -2.21
CA THR A 123 -3.57 -2.40 -2.52
C THR A 123 -4.71 -3.04 -1.72
N TYR A 124 -5.15 -4.23 -2.11
CA TYR A 124 -6.10 -5.00 -1.31
C TYR A 124 -5.42 -6.19 -0.61
N SER A 125 -5.66 -6.35 0.69
CA SER A 125 -5.02 -7.37 1.53
C SER A 125 -5.32 -8.82 1.16
N LYS A 126 -6.32 -9.09 0.31
CA LYS A 126 -6.65 -10.43 -0.18
C LYS A 126 -6.11 -10.72 -1.57
N ASP A 127 -5.51 -9.75 -2.25
CA ASP A 127 -4.80 -10.00 -3.50
C ASP A 127 -3.40 -10.54 -3.18
N GLY A 128 -3.07 -11.70 -3.73
CA GLY A 128 -1.78 -12.37 -3.55
C GLY A 128 -1.01 -12.54 -4.86
N ASP A 129 -1.72 -12.65 -5.97
CA ASP A 129 -1.18 -12.93 -7.28
C ASP A 129 -1.36 -11.76 -8.25
N SER A 130 -0.53 -11.73 -9.30
CA SER A 130 -0.62 -10.70 -10.33
C SER A 130 -1.89 -10.77 -11.16
N GLY A 131 -2.68 -11.85 -11.06
CA GLY A 131 -3.98 -12.01 -11.70
C GLY A 131 -5.15 -11.54 -10.84
N ASP A 132 -4.90 -11.10 -9.60
CA ASP A 132 -5.97 -10.81 -8.66
C ASP A 132 -6.52 -9.41 -8.83
N ALA A 133 -7.85 -9.32 -8.76
CA ALA A 133 -8.57 -8.06 -8.68
C ALA A 133 -9.76 -8.15 -7.71
N TYR A 134 -9.61 -8.90 -6.60
CA TYR A 134 -10.74 -9.23 -5.71
C TYR A 134 -11.32 -8.01 -4.97
N GLY A 135 -10.57 -6.92 -4.90
CA GLY A 135 -11.04 -5.66 -4.33
C GLY A 135 -12.11 -4.95 -5.17
N GLN A 136 -12.30 -5.36 -6.42
CA GLN A 136 -13.22 -4.68 -7.34
C GLN A 136 -14.66 -4.70 -6.82
N GLY A 137 -15.27 -3.51 -6.74
CA GLY A 137 -16.67 -3.34 -6.40
C GLY A 137 -17.00 -3.56 -4.91
N ILE A 138 -16.02 -3.80 -4.04
CA ILE A 138 -16.28 -4.01 -2.62
C ILE A 138 -17.01 -2.78 -2.04
N ALA A 139 -18.13 -3.05 -1.36
CA ALA A 139 -19.04 -2.06 -0.79
C ALA A 139 -19.53 -0.99 -1.79
N GLY A 140 -19.41 -1.22 -3.09
CA GLY A 140 -19.71 -0.23 -4.14
C GLY A 140 -18.83 1.02 -4.07
N LYS A 141 -17.66 0.95 -3.43
CA LYS A 141 -16.79 2.11 -3.18
C LYS A 141 -15.34 1.89 -3.57
N TRP A 142 -14.92 0.63 -3.73
CA TRP A 142 -13.57 0.27 -4.11
C TRP A 142 -13.53 -0.19 -5.55
N PHE A 143 -12.64 0.38 -6.34
CA PHE A 143 -12.53 0.08 -7.76
C PHE A 143 -11.06 0.04 -8.18
N ALA A 144 -10.74 -0.89 -9.08
CA ALA A 144 -9.42 -0.97 -9.68
C ALA A 144 -9.13 0.33 -10.43
N ALA A 145 -7.95 0.90 -10.19
CA ALA A 145 -7.52 2.09 -10.89
C ALA A 145 -7.11 1.69 -12.32
N THR A 146 -7.60 2.44 -13.30
CA THR A 146 -7.28 2.27 -14.73
C THR A 146 -6.51 3.49 -15.24
N PRO A 147 -5.79 3.38 -16.38
CA PRO A 147 -5.11 4.54 -16.97
C PRO A 147 -6.08 5.69 -17.30
N GLU A 148 -7.34 5.36 -17.58
CA GLU A 148 -8.39 6.32 -17.90
C GLU A 148 -9.12 6.88 -16.67
N LEU A 149 -8.69 6.54 -15.45
CA LEU A 149 -9.31 7.02 -14.21
C LEU A 149 -9.35 8.56 -14.23
N ALA A 150 -10.56 9.11 -14.25
CA ALA A 150 -10.79 10.54 -14.30
C ALA A 150 -10.27 11.23 -13.03
N ALA A 151 -9.92 12.51 -13.15
CA ALA A 151 -9.49 13.30 -12.01
C ALA A 151 -10.51 13.29 -10.87
N ALA A 152 -10.04 13.10 -9.64
CA ALA A 152 -10.84 13.35 -8.45
C ALA A 152 -11.35 14.80 -8.51
N SER A 153 -12.62 15.01 -8.24
CA SER A 153 -13.16 16.37 -8.19
C SER A 153 -12.33 17.18 -7.19
N PRO A 154 -11.90 18.41 -7.55
CA PRO A 154 -11.24 19.27 -6.58
C PRO A 154 -12.19 19.44 -5.41
N SER A 155 -11.69 19.22 -4.19
CA SER A 155 -12.44 19.61 -2.99
C SER A 155 -12.88 21.07 -3.15
N PRO A 156 -14.13 21.45 -2.85
CA PRO A 156 -14.62 22.82 -3.04
C PRO A 156 -13.95 23.75 -2.03
N SER A 157 -12.71 24.12 -2.29
CA SER A 157 -11.96 25.12 -1.53
C SER A 157 -10.93 25.81 -2.43
N ALA A 158 -11.37 26.20 -3.61
CA ALA A 158 -10.80 27.30 -4.38
C ALA A 158 -11.84 27.74 -5.42
N SER A 159 -13.00 28.19 -4.95
CA SER A 159 -13.74 29.17 -5.74
C SER A 159 -12.79 30.35 -5.91
N ALA A 160 -12.24 30.49 -7.12
CA ALA A 160 -11.61 31.71 -7.56
C ALA A 160 -12.61 32.84 -7.31
N SER A 161 -12.44 33.54 -6.19
CA SER A 161 -13.15 34.78 -5.94
C SER A 161 -12.57 35.76 -6.95
N GLY A 162 -13.33 35.97 -8.02
CA GLY A 162 -13.03 36.99 -9.01
C GLY A 162 -12.94 38.34 -8.29
N TYR A 163 -11.74 38.87 -8.20
CA TYR A 163 -11.55 40.28 -7.92
C TYR A 163 -11.90 41.03 -9.21
N ASN A 164 -13.10 41.60 -9.26
CA ASN A 164 -13.41 42.69 -10.18
C ASN A 164 -12.47 43.85 -9.85
N TYR A 165 -11.73 44.31 -10.86
CA TYR A 165 -11.15 45.65 -10.94
C TYR A 165 -11.66 46.30 -12.22
#